data_AF-A0A7S3C624-F1
#
_entry.id   AF-A0A7S3C624-F1
#
_cell.length_a   1.000
_cell.length_b   1.000
_cell.length_c   1.000
_cell.angle_alpha   90.00
_cell.angle_beta   90.00
_cell.angle_gamma   90.00
#
_symmetry.space_group_name_H-M   'P 1'
#
loop_
_entity.id
_entity.type
_entity.pdbx_description
1 polymer ?
#
loop_
_entity_poly.entity_id
_entity_poly.type
_entity_poly.pdbx_seq_one_letter_code
_entity_poly.pdbx_strand_id
1 'polypeptide(L)'
;HADTAAINLNFWVTPDVANRNPESGGLVVYRHREQSFRTFQQYNSYEVGEAELGLSPEDVLRRVPYRQNRAVLFSSTLYHATDTVEFQPGFETCRINYTLLFGFMEATRCARDPTREG
;
A
#
# COMPACT_ATOMS: atom_id res chain seq x y z
N HIS A 1 -1.74 -3.02 -5.72
CA HIS A 1 -1.76 -1.65 -6.32
C HIS A 1 -0.53 -0.86 -5.85
N ALA A 2 -0.23 0.31 -6.39
CA ALA A 2 0.87 1.23 -6.02
C ALA A 2 0.47 2.74 -6.09
N ASP A 3 0.33 3.46 -4.98
CA ASP A 3 -0.34 4.77 -5.02
C ASP A 3 0.34 5.88 -5.83
N THR A 4 -0.47 6.85 -6.26
CA THR A 4 -0.04 8.06 -7.00
C THR A 4 0.56 9.12 -6.07
N ALA A 5 1.61 8.76 -5.33
CA ALA A 5 2.36 9.64 -4.43
C ALA A 5 3.86 9.33 -4.48
N ALA A 6 4.69 10.07 -3.75
CA ALA A 6 6.10 9.70 -3.60
C ALA A 6 6.26 8.65 -2.47
N ILE A 7 5.55 8.86 -1.36
CA ILE A 7 5.69 8.07 -0.14
C ILE A 7 4.32 7.70 0.42
N ASN A 8 4.17 6.43 0.81
CA ASN A 8 3.06 5.91 1.60
C ASN A 8 3.47 5.75 3.06
N LEU A 9 2.57 6.14 3.95
CA LEU A 9 2.61 5.82 5.37
C LEU A 9 1.34 5.06 5.76
N ASN A 10 1.49 3.79 6.10
CA ASN A 10 0.40 2.95 6.58
C ASN A 10 0.58 2.68 8.07
N PHE A 11 -0.49 2.81 8.86
CA PHE A 11 -0.47 2.41 10.27
C PHE A 11 -1.81 1.85 10.73
N TRP A 12 -1.76 1.09 11.82
CA TRP A 12 -2.90 0.33 12.32
C TRP A 12 -3.21 0.66 13.78
N VAL A 13 -4.50 0.71 14.11
CA VAL A 13 -4.99 1.16 15.42
C VAL A 13 -5.82 0.13 16.19
N THR A 14 -6.39 -0.87 15.52
CA THR A 14 -7.12 -1.96 16.18
C THR A 14 -6.19 -2.73 17.12
N PRO A 15 -6.63 -3.10 18.33
CA PRO A 15 -5.82 -3.90 19.25
C PRO A 15 -5.33 -5.22 18.63
N ASP A 16 -4.09 -5.61 18.95
CA ASP A 16 -3.48 -6.84 18.43
C ASP A 16 -4.32 -8.10 18.73
N VAL A 17 -4.98 -8.11 19.88
CA VAL A 17 -5.86 -9.21 20.31
C VAL A 17 -7.04 -9.45 19.35
N ALA A 18 -7.40 -8.47 18.53
CA ALA A 18 -8.44 -8.61 17.52
C ALA A 18 -7.97 -9.44 16.31
N ASN A 19 -6.67 -9.50 16.05
CA ASN A 19 -6.11 -10.34 15.00
C ASN A 19 -5.95 -11.78 15.48
N ARG A 20 -6.57 -12.73 14.78
CA ARG A 20 -6.49 -14.17 15.10
C ARG A 20 -5.21 -14.83 14.58
N ASN A 21 -4.48 -14.14 13.70
CA ASN A 21 -3.24 -14.62 13.12
C ASN A 21 -2.14 -13.52 13.22
N PRO A 22 -1.27 -13.56 14.24
CA PRO A 22 -0.28 -12.49 14.49
C PRO A 22 0.80 -12.38 13.41
N GLU A 23 0.91 -13.35 12.50
CA GLU A 23 1.88 -13.36 11.40
C GLU A 23 1.34 -12.74 10.10
N SER A 24 0.06 -12.36 10.06
CA SER A 24 -0.60 -11.80 8.88
C SER A 24 -1.39 -10.52 9.19
N GLY A 25 -2.32 -10.14 8.31
CA GLY A 25 -3.22 -8.99 8.47
C GLY A 25 -2.59 -7.63 8.24
N GLY A 26 -1.30 -7.54 7.91
CA GLY A 26 -0.60 -6.28 7.72
C GLY A 26 -0.53 -5.87 6.25
N LEU A 27 0.68 -5.77 5.72
CA LEU A 27 0.97 -5.30 4.37
C LEU A 27 1.97 -6.24 3.68
N VAL A 28 1.69 -6.61 2.43
CA VAL A 28 2.64 -7.26 1.53
C VAL A 28 3.16 -6.21 0.55
N VAL A 29 4.49 -6.10 0.43
CA VAL A 29 5.17 -5.21 -0.52
C VAL A 29 5.98 -6.06 -1.49
N TYR A 30 5.83 -5.78 -2.77
CA TYR A 30 6.48 -6.50 -3.87
C TYR A 30 7.66 -5.68 -4.41
N ARG A 31 8.64 -6.37 -5.01
CA ARG A 31 9.85 -5.74 -5.57
C ARG A 31 9.54 -4.92 -6.83
N HIS A 32 8.51 -5.32 -7.56
CA HIS A 32 8.08 -4.65 -8.79
C HIS A 32 7.48 -3.27 -8.50
N ARG A 33 7.78 -2.34 -9.41
CA ARG A 33 7.20 -0.99 -9.41
C ARG A 33 6.20 -0.88 -10.54
N GLU A 34 5.16 -0.10 -10.33
CA GLU A 34 4.27 0.31 -11.42
C GLU A 34 5.09 1.14 -12.42
N GLN A 35 5.12 0.69 -13.69
CA GLN A 35 5.93 1.30 -14.75
C GLN A 35 5.15 2.34 -15.55
N SER A 36 3.82 2.38 -15.41
CA SER A 36 2.94 3.30 -16.14
C SER A 36 1.89 3.91 -15.23
N PHE A 37 1.68 5.22 -15.36
CA PHE A 37 0.67 5.94 -14.60
C PHE A 37 -0.73 5.44 -14.97
N ARG A 38 -1.30 4.54 -14.16
CA ARG A 38 -2.73 4.25 -14.23
C ARG A 38 -3.52 5.39 -13.60
N THR A 39 -4.66 5.73 -14.18
CA THR A 39 -5.53 6.78 -13.63
C THR A 39 -6.08 6.34 -12.27
N PHE A 40 -6.44 7.29 -11.39
CA PHE A 40 -7.04 7.01 -10.07
C PHE A 40 -8.24 6.03 -10.14
N GLN A 41 -8.95 6.04 -11.26
CA GLN A 41 -10.11 5.21 -11.53
C GLN A 41 -9.75 3.75 -11.86
N GLN A 42 -8.58 3.51 -12.48
CA GLN A 42 -7.99 2.19 -12.67
C GLN A 42 -7.30 1.67 -11.39
N TYR A 43 -7.07 2.55 -10.42
CA TYR A 43 -6.39 2.27 -9.15
C TYR A 43 -7.32 1.69 -8.08
N ASN A 44 -8.55 2.21 -8.02
CA ASN A 44 -9.57 1.81 -7.04
C ASN A 44 -10.53 0.75 -7.58
N SER A 45 -10.37 0.29 -8.83
CA SER A 45 -11.08 -0.89 -9.30
C SER A 45 -10.50 -2.10 -8.57
N TYR A 46 -11.31 -2.67 -7.67
CA TYR A 46 -11.05 -3.89 -6.89
C TYR A 46 -10.68 -5.15 -7.72
N GLU A 47 -10.52 -5.02 -9.03
CA GLU A 47 -10.51 -6.16 -9.96
C GLU A 47 -9.11 -6.62 -10.36
N VAL A 48 -8.06 -5.80 -10.20
CA VAL A 48 -6.72 -6.23 -10.62
C VAL A 48 -6.03 -7.02 -9.51
N GLY A 49 -6.23 -8.34 -9.55
CA GLY A 49 -5.55 -9.28 -8.66
C GLY A 49 -4.04 -9.37 -8.90
N GLU A 50 -3.30 -9.93 -7.94
CA GLU A 50 -1.84 -10.10 -8.04
C GLU A 50 -1.42 -10.82 -9.33
N ALA A 51 -2.19 -11.83 -9.75
CA ALA A 51 -1.97 -12.59 -10.98
C ALA A 51 -2.09 -11.73 -12.25
N GLU A 52 -2.99 -10.74 -12.26
CA GLU A 52 -3.18 -9.84 -13.40
C GLU A 52 -2.09 -8.77 -13.50
N LEU A 53 -1.42 -8.50 -12.38
CA LEU A 53 -0.18 -7.72 -12.34
C LEU A 53 1.08 -8.56 -12.63
N GLY A 54 0.92 -9.86 -12.89
CA GLY A 54 2.02 -10.79 -13.11
C GLY A 54 2.89 -11.00 -11.86
N LEU A 55 2.35 -10.73 -10.67
CA LEU A 55 3.07 -10.88 -9.40
C LEU A 55 2.97 -12.32 -8.90
N SER A 56 4.05 -12.78 -8.33
CA SER A 56 4.21 -14.12 -7.76
C SER A 56 4.70 -14.06 -6.30
N PRO A 57 4.63 -15.18 -5.54
CA PRO A 57 5.20 -15.24 -4.20
C PRO A 57 6.69 -14.92 -4.14
N GLU A 58 7.47 -15.23 -5.18
CA GLU A 58 8.90 -14.91 -5.27
C GLU A 58 9.19 -13.41 -5.45
N ASP A 59 8.21 -12.63 -5.88
CA ASP A 59 8.34 -11.17 -6.02
C ASP A 59 8.14 -10.41 -4.72
N VAL A 60 7.73 -11.09 -3.65
CA VAL A 60 7.50 -10.47 -2.35
C VAL A 60 8.82 -9.94 -1.80
N LEU A 61 8.91 -8.63 -1.72
CA LEU A 61 10.05 -7.94 -1.11
C LEU A 61 9.98 -8.03 0.40
N ARG A 62 8.79 -7.80 0.97
CA ARG A 62 8.57 -7.81 2.41
C ARG A 62 7.12 -8.09 2.75
N ARG A 63 6.90 -9.04 3.67
CA ARG A 63 5.67 -9.11 4.46
C ARG A 63 5.87 -8.38 5.78
N VAL A 64 4.95 -7.48 6.11
CA VAL A 64 4.91 -6.79 7.40
C VAL A 64 3.63 -7.24 8.10
N PRO A 65 3.73 -8.10 9.14
CA PRO A 65 2.56 -8.49 9.92
C PRO A 65 1.91 -7.29 10.59
N TYR A 66 0.60 -7.38 10.80
CA TYR A 66 -0.15 -6.38 11.53
C TYR A 66 0.40 -6.22 12.95
N ARG A 67 0.58 -4.98 13.40
CA ARG A 67 0.65 -4.65 14.84
C ARG A 67 0.01 -3.30 15.11
N GLN A 68 -0.74 -3.21 16.21
CA GLN A 68 -1.25 -1.97 16.74
C GLN A 68 -0.10 -0.99 16.97
N ASN A 69 -0.30 0.27 16.60
CA ASN A 69 0.70 1.33 16.76
C ASN A 69 2.02 1.09 15.99
N ARG A 70 2.00 0.23 14.96
CA ARG A 70 3.08 0.11 13.97
C ARG A 70 2.76 0.98 12.76
N ALA A 71 3.76 1.74 12.34
CA ALA A 71 3.75 2.48 11.09
C ALA A 71 4.76 1.87 10.09
N VAL A 72 4.40 1.89 8.81
CA VAL A 72 5.23 1.43 7.68
C VAL A 72 5.33 2.56 6.67
N LEU A 73 6.56 3.04 6.45
CA LEU A 73 6.88 4.06 5.45
C LEU A 73 7.56 3.40 4.25
N PHE A 74 7.07 3.62 3.04
CA PHE A 74 7.62 3.01 1.83
C PHE A 74 7.37 3.85 0.57
N SER A 75 8.10 3.54 -0.49
CA SER A 75 7.92 4.18 -1.81
C SER A 75 6.56 3.81 -2.38
N SER A 76 5.71 4.80 -2.66
CA SER A 76 4.36 4.56 -3.19
C SER A 76 4.35 3.81 -4.51
N THR A 77 5.42 3.93 -5.30
CA THR A 77 5.58 3.26 -6.59
C THR A 77 5.72 1.74 -6.49
N LEU A 78 5.96 1.18 -5.30
CA LEU A 78 6.04 -0.27 -5.11
C LEU A 78 4.63 -0.86 -5.08
N TYR A 79 4.44 -1.97 -5.78
CA TYR A 79 3.21 -2.72 -5.63
C TYR A 79 3.09 -3.22 -4.19
N HIS A 80 1.89 -3.10 -3.65
CA HIS A 80 1.53 -3.54 -2.33
C HIS A 80 0.06 -3.97 -2.26
N ALA A 81 -0.22 -4.82 -1.27
CA ALA A 81 -1.54 -5.36 -1.00
C ALA A 81 -1.73 -5.55 0.51
N THR A 82 -2.99 -5.58 0.95
CA THR A 82 -3.31 -6.04 2.30
C THR A 82 -3.07 -7.55 2.35
N ASP A 83 -2.35 -8.00 3.38
CA ASP A 83 -2.11 -9.42 3.64
C ASP A 83 -3.42 -10.13 4.07
N THR A 84 -3.42 -11.46 4.19
CA THR A 84 -4.58 -12.22 4.65
C THR A 84 -5.14 -11.65 5.96
N VAL A 85 -6.43 -11.29 5.97
CA VAL A 85 -7.09 -10.63 7.11
C VAL A 85 -7.92 -11.65 7.90
N GLU A 86 -7.49 -11.95 9.11
CA GLU A 86 -8.17 -12.89 10.02
C GLU A 86 -8.54 -12.19 11.34
N PHE A 87 -9.43 -11.20 11.29
CA PHE A 87 -9.84 -10.45 12.47
C PHE A 87 -11.14 -10.99 13.08
N GLN A 88 -11.32 -10.78 14.39
CA GLN A 88 -12.58 -11.08 15.06
C GLN A 88 -13.72 -10.24 14.44
N PRO A 89 -14.94 -10.80 14.27
CA PRO A 89 -16.07 -10.05 13.78
C PRO A 89 -16.52 -9.03 14.82
N GLY A 90 -16.79 -7.80 14.39
CA GLY A 90 -17.22 -6.72 15.28
C GLY A 90 -16.74 -5.36 14.78
N PHE A 91 -17.42 -4.29 15.21
CA PHE A 91 -17.04 -2.93 14.84
C PHE A 91 -15.69 -2.54 15.45
N GLU A 92 -15.49 -2.81 16.74
CA GLU A 92 -14.27 -2.46 17.47
C GLU A 92 -13.09 -3.38 17.15
N THR A 93 -13.37 -4.56 16.58
CA THR A 93 -12.37 -5.58 16.27
C THR A 93 -12.05 -5.69 14.79
N CYS A 94 -12.68 -4.87 13.94
CA CYS A 94 -12.35 -4.86 12.52
C CYS A 94 -10.95 -4.30 12.28
N ARG A 95 -10.28 -4.76 11.22
CA ARG A 95 -8.96 -4.24 10.85
C ARG A 95 -9.07 -2.80 10.35
N ILE A 96 -8.52 -1.85 11.10
CA ILE A 96 -8.47 -0.44 10.72
C ILE A 96 -7.04 -0.10 10.29
N ASN A 97 -6.91 0.39 9.05
CA ASN A 97 -5.67 0.88 8.45
C ASN A 97 -5.87 2.33 8.02
N TYR A 98 -4.97 3.21 8.47
CA TYR A 98 -4.83 4.55 7.91
C TYR A 98 -3.73 4.55 6.87
N THR A 99 -4.02 5.13 5.71
CA THR A 99 -3.04 5.38 4.65
C THR A 99 -2.90 6.88 4.46
N LEU A 100 -1.69 7.40 4.65
CA LEU A 100 -1.34 8.79 4.38
C LEU A 100 -0.35 8.84 3.20
N LEU A 101 -0.60 9.76 2.27
CA LEU A 101 0.16 9.88 1.02
C LEU A 101 0.91 11.22 1.02
N PHE A 102 2.21 11.17 0.72
CA PHE A 102 3.09 12.35 0.76
C PHE A 102 3.88 12.53 -0.54
N GLY A 103 4.10 13.80 -0.89
CA GLY A 103 4.93 14.21 -2.01
C GLY A 103 4.32 14.00 -3.39
N PHE A 104 4.93 14.61 -4.40
CA PHE A 104 4.58 14.42 -5.80
C PHE A 104 5.57 13.44 -6.44
N MET A 105 5.08 12.60 -7.35
CA MET A 105 5.96 11.79 -8.19
C MET A 105 6.85 12.70 -9.04
N GLU A 106 8.12 12.33 -9.28
CA GLU A 106 9.07 13.19 -9.99
C GLU A 106 8.60 13.57 -11.40
N ALA A 107 7.90 12.68 -12.11
CA ALA A 107 7.30 12.97 -13.40
C ALA A 107 6.27 14.12 -13.34
N THR A 108 5.57 14.27 -12.22
CA THR A 108 4.59 15.35 -11.98
C THR A 108 5.27 16.65 -11.53
N ARG A 109 6.50 16.58 -10.99
CA ARG A 109 7.27 17.74 -10.53
C ARG A 109 7.77 18.59 -11.70
N CYS A 110 8.23 17.95 -12.80
CA CYS A 110 8.61 18.68 -14.03
C CYS A 110 7.42 19.37 -14.71
N ALA A 111 6.21 18.79 -14.66
CA ALA A 111 5.04 19.37 -15.30
C ALA A 111 4.46 20.60 -14.58
N ARG A 112 4.95 20.95 -13.39
CA ARG A 112 4.45 22.07 -12.57
C ARG A 112 5.50 23.14 -12.25
N ASP A 113 6.69 23.06 -12.82
CA ASP A 113 7.71 24.10 -12.69
C ASP A 113 7.73 24.98 -13.96
N PRO A 114 6.95 26.07 -14.02
CA PRO A 114 6.98 27.00 -15.15
C PRO A 114 8.27 27.83 -15.23
N THR A 115 9.23 27.66 -14.31
CA THR A 115 10.44 28.49 -14.23
C THR A 115 11.71 27.82 -14.78
N ARG A 116 11.58 26.63 -15.40
CA ARG A 116 12.72 25.89 -15.99
C ARG A 116 12.87 26.00 -17.51
N GLU A 117 12.12 26.89 -18.16
CA GLU A 117 12.47 27.40 -19.50
C GLU A 117 13.17 28.76 -19.34
N GLY A 118 14.50 28.73 -19.29
CA GLY A 118 15.37 29.90 -19.19
C GLY A 118 16.84 29.50 -19.29
#